data_AF-A0A6A5WWQ0-F1
#
_entry.id   AF-A0A6A5WWQ0-F1
#
_cell.length_a   1.000
_cell.length_b   1.000
_cell.length_c   1.000
_cell.angle_alpha   90.00
_cell.angle_beta   90.00
_cell.angle_gamma   90.00
#
_symmetry.space_group_name_H-M   'P 1'
#
loop_
_entity.id
_entity.type
_entity.pdbx_description
1 polymer ?
#
loop_
_entity_poly.entity_id
_entity_poly.type
_entity_poly.pdbx_seq_one_letter_code
_entity_poly.pdbx_strand_id
1 'polypeptide(L)'
;MSSLSHPNITKIYSWYITPDRKEGGIYMEYCDQGNLEDWLNVAKQTYEQDGTQIDAEFVLHVMEGLTSAVAYLHSGLDGGKCVIHRDIKPANIFLS
;
A
#
# COMPACT_ATOMS: atom_id res chain seq x y z
N MET A 1 -15.47 14.13 -5.77
CA MET A 1 -14.73 13.20 -4.89
C MET A 1 -13.36 13.79 -4.71
N SER A 2 -13.03 14.25 -3.51
CA SER A 2 -11.67 14.66 -3.16
C SER A 2 -10.76 13.44 -3.35
N SER A 3 -9.79 13.54 -4.26
CA SER A 3 -8.80 12.49 -4.47
C SER A 3 -7.97 12.32 -3.21
N LEU A 4 -7.78 11.09 -2.75
CA LEU A 4 -6.77 10.79 -1.72
C LEU A 4 -5.41 11.31 -2.22
N SER A 5 -4.74 12.12 -1.42
CA SER A 5 -3.43 12.66 -1.75
C SER A 5 -2.55 12.59 -0.52
N HIS A 6 -1.73 11.54 -0.46
CA HIS A 6 -0.79 11.28 0.62
C HIS A 6 0.39 10.48 0.05
N PRO A 7 1.64 10.78 0.42
CA PRO A 7 2.82 10.11 -0.16
C PRO A 7 2.85 8.60 0.04
N ASN A 8 2.26 8.08 1.12
CA ASN A 8 2.18 6.64 1.40
C ASN A 8 0.80 6.02 1.06
N ILE A 9 0.05 6.63 0.14
CA ILE A 9 -1.19 6.06 -0.40
C ILE A 9 -1.11 6.07 -1.91
N THR A 10 -1.22 4.88 -2.51
CA THR A 10 -1.19 4.73 -3.96
C THR A 10 -2.21 5.63 -4.65
N LYS A 11 -1.73 6.48 -5.56
CA LYS A 11 -2.58 7.38 -6.35
C LYS A 11 -3.39 6.59 -7.39
N ILE A 12 -4.71 6.72 -7.30
CA ILE A 12 -5.64 6.26 -8.33
C ILE A 12 -5.83 7.40 -9.34
N TYR A 13 -5.55 7.13 -10.62
CA TYR A 13 -5.75 8.07 -11.72
C TYR A 13 -7.16 7.98 -12.30
N SER A 14 -7.65 6.76 -12.52
CA SER A 14 -8.98 6.52 -13.08
C SER A 14 -9.44 5.09 -12.81
N TRP A 15 -10.69 4.79 -13.14
CA TRP A 15 -11.26 3.45 -13.07
C TRP A 15 -12.31 3.29 -14.17
N TYR A 16 -12.63 2.05 -14.52
CA TYR A 16 -13.71 1.74 -15.45
C TYR A 16 -14.46 0.49 -15.01
N ILE A 17 -15.72 0.40 -15.44
CA ILE A 17 -16.57 -0.77 -15.32
C ILE A 17 -17.25 -0.97 -16.66
N THR A 18 -17.23 -2.22 -17.15
CA THR A 18 -17.85 -2.65 -18.40
C THR A 18 -18.95 -3.66 -18.04
N PRO A 19 -20.20 -3.20 -17.80
CA PRO A 19 -21.25 -4.04 -17.22
C PRO A 19 -21.63 -5.25 -18.08
N ASP A 20 -21.59 -5.09 -19.40
CA ASP A 20 -21.87 -6.12 -20.40
C ASP A 20 -20.83 -7.26 -20.37
N ARG A 21 -19.58 -6.96 -20.01
CA ARG A 21 -18.49 -7.94 -19.89
C ARG A 21 -18.22 -8.40 -18.47
N LYS A 22 -18.88 -7.82 -17.47
CA LYS A 22 -18.58 -8.00 -16.03
C LYS A 22 -17.11 -7.75 -15.70
N GLU A 23 -16.50 -6.80 -16.40
CA GLU A 23 -15.11 -6.41 -16.22
C GLU A 23 -15.03 -5.05 -15.55
N GLY A 24 -13.93 -4.80 -14.85
CA GLY A 24 -13.58 -3.50 -14.32
C GLY A 24 -12.09 -3.43 -14.08
N GLY A 25 -11.57 -2.21 -13.99
CA GLY A 25 -10.16 -1.97 -13.74
C GLY A 25 -9.92 -0.63 -13.09
N ILE A 26 -8.80 -0.55 -12.36
CA ILE A 26 -8.32 0.65 -11.70
C ILE A 26 -6.98 0.99 -12.32
N TYR A 27 -6.86 2.21 -12.82
CA TYR A 27 -5.59 2.78 -13.26
C TYR A 27 -5.00 3.56 -12.09
N MET A 28 -3.84 3.13 -11.63
CA MET A 28 -3.13 3.70 -10.49
C MET A 28 -1.65 3.87 -10.82
N GLU A 29 -0.91 4.55 -9.95
CA GLU A 29 0.54 4.62 -10.09
C GLU A 29 1.18 3.23 -10.05
N TYR A 30 2.30 3.12 -10.77
CA TYR A 30 3.06 1.89 -10.85
C TYR A 30 4.20 1.93 -9.83
N CYS A 31 4.16 0.98 -8.90
CA CYS A 31 5.20 0.74 -7.90
C CYS A 31 6.10 -0.38 -8.43
N ASP A 32 7.35 -0.07 -8.75
CA ASP A 32 8.26 -0.92 -9.53
C ASP A 32 9.01 -1.97 -8.70
N GLN A 33 8.91 -1.92 -7.37
CA GLN A 33 9.53 -2.88 -6.45
C GLN A 33 8.53 -3.94 -5.91
N GLY A 34 7.34 -4.05 -6.50
CA GLY A 34 6.34 -5.03 -6.11
C GLY A 34 5.63 -4.67 -4.81
N ASN A 35 5.36 -5.67 -3.96
CA ASN A 35 4.69 -5.49 -2.67
C ASN A 35 5.52 -6.05 -1.51
N LEU A 36 5.15 -5.65 -0.30
CA LEU A 36 5.85 -6.04 0.92
C LEU A 36 5.78 -7.55 1.20
N GLU A 37 4.74 -8.25 0.76
CA GLU A 37 4.66 -9.72 0.92
C GLU A 37 5.76 -10.43 0.14
N ASP A 38 5.95 -10.06 -1.14
CA ASP A 38 7.01 -10.61 -1.99
C ASP A 38 8.39 -10.29 -1.41
N TRP A 39 8.58 -9.06 -0.94
CA TRP A 39 9.83 -8.63 -0.30
C TRP A 39 10.13 -9.45 0.97
N LEU A 40 9.12 -9.63 1.84
CA LEU A 40 9.26 -10.42 3.06
C LEU A 40 9.55 -11.90 2.78
N ASN A 41 9.00 -12.46 1.70
CA ASN A 41 9.29 -13.82 1.28
C ASN A 41 10.77 -13.98 0.88
N VAL A 42 11.34 -13.00 0.17
CA VAL A 42 12.78 -12.99 -0.16
C VAL A 42 13.62 -12.85 1.10
N ALA A 43 13.28 -11.90 1.98
CA ALA A 43 14.01 -11.70 3.24
C ALA A 43 14.01 -12.95 4.13
N LYS A 44 12.90 -13.67 4.17
CA LYS A 44 12.79 -14.95 4.89
C LYS A 44 13.73 -16.01 4.30
N GLN A 45 13.81 -16.12 2.98
CA GLN A 45 14.71 -17.05 2.32
C GLN A 45 16.19 -16.71 2.60
N THR A 46 16.54 -15.42 2.57
CA THR A 46 17.90 -14.97 2.92
C THR A 46 18.23 -15.34 4.37
N TYR A 47 17.34 -15.05 5.31
CA TYR A 47 17.52 -15.42 6.71
C TYR A 47 17.72 -16.95 6.89
N GLU A 48 16.95 -17.77 6.18
CA GLU A 48 17.10 -19.24 6.23
C GLU A 48 18.42 -19.73 5.63
N GLN A 49 19.04 -18.98 4.71
CA GLN A 49 20.30 -19.33 4.05
C GLN A 49 21.54 -18.94 4.87
N ASP A 50 21.58 -17.73 5.43
CA ASP A 50 22.78 -17.18 6.06
C ASP A 50 22.55 -16.46 7.40
N GLY A 51 21.30 -16.40 7.88
CA GLY A 51 20.94 -15.73 9.14
C GLY A 51 20.85 -14.21 9.03
N THR A 52 20.93 -13.62 7.83
CA THR A 52 20.78 -12.18 7.62
C THR A 52 19.40 -11.73 8.09
N GLN A 53 19.39 -10.77 9.02
CA GLN A 53 18.16 -10.19 9.56
C GLN A 53 17.71 -8.98 8.73
N ILE A 54 16.41 -8.71 8.77
CA ILE A 54 15.84 -7.48 8.23
C ILE A 54 16.37 -6.30 9.06
N ASP A 55 16.78 -5.23 8.38
CA ASP A 55 17.20 -4.00 9.02
C ASP A 55 16.04 -3.36 9.80
N ALA A 56 16.28 -3.03 11.07
CA ALA A 56 15.31 -2.35 11.92
C ALA A 56 14.93 -0.97 11.35
N GLU A 57 15.85 -0.27 10.68
CA GLU A 57 15.58 1.01 10.04
C GLU A 57 14.54 0.86 8.92
N PHE A 58 14.64 -0.20 8.12
CA PHE A 58 13.65 -0.52 7.09
C PHE A 58 12.27 -0.81 7.69
N VAL A 59 12.21 -1.58 8.77
CA VAL A 59 10.93 -1.87 9.46
C VAL A 59 10.30 -0.58 9.97
N LEU A 60 11.08 0.31 10.58
CA LEU A 60 10.59 1.59 11.07
C LEU A 60 10.09 2.48 9.94
N HIS A 61 10.80 2.53 8.81
CA HIS A 61 10.40 3.29 7.63
C HIS A 61 9.02 2.84 7.09
N VAL A 62 8.82 1.52 6.97
CA VAL A 62 7.52 0.96 6.54
C VAL A 62 6.42 1.30 7.54
N MET A 63 6.69 1.17 8.84
CA MET A 63 5.72 1.46 9.89
C MET A 63 5.36 2.95 9.97
N GLU A 64 6.32 3.84 9.78
CA GLU A 64 6.10 5.29 9.71
C GLU A 64 5.18 5.62 8.53
N GLY A 65 5.48 5.14 7.32
CA GLY A 65 4.64 5.36 6.15
C GLY A 65 3.22 4.83 6.33
N LEU A 66 3.07 3.61 6.86
CA LEU A 66 1.78 2.98 7.08
C LEU A 66 0.95 3.74 8.12
N THR A 67 1.55 4.11 9.25
CA THR A 67 0.84 4.85 10.30
C THR A 67 0.47 6.25 9.85
N SER A 68 1.31 6.93 9.07
CA SER A 68 0.98 8.23 8.46
C SER A 68 -0.21 8.12 7.50
N ALA A 69 -0.21 7.11 6.62
CA ALA A 69 -1.32 6.87 5.69
C ALA A 69 -2.64 6.58 6.42
N VAL A 70 -2.60 5.73 7.44
CA VAL A 70 -3.79 5.40 8.25
C VAL A 70 -4.28 6.61 9.02
N ALA A 71 -3.38 7.41 9.60
CA ALA A 71 -3.74 8.65 10.28
C ALA A 71 -4.45 9.62 9.32
N TYR A 72 -3.93 9.80 8.10
CA TYR A 72 -4.55 10.61 7.06
C TYR A 72 -5.95 10.11 6.65
N LEU A 73 -6.11 8.79 6.47
CA LEU A 73 -7.41 8.20 6.14
C LEU A 73 -8.44 8.40 7.27
N HIS A 74 -7.99 8.34 8.52
CA HIS A 74 -8.84 8.43 9.70
C HIS A 74 -9.13 9.88 10.14
N SER A 75 -8.24 10.84 9.86
CA SER A 75 -8.38 12.25 10.29
C SER A 75 -9.52 12.99 9.59
N GLY A 76 -10.13 12.38 8.59
CA GLY A 76 -11.21 12.95 7.81
C GLY A 76 -10.69 13.64 6.55
N LEU A 77 -11.15 13.18 5.40
CA LEU A 77 -10.99 13.88 4.12
C LEU A 77 -11.99 15.04 4.02
N ASP A 78 -11.93 15.85 2.96
CA ASP A 78 -12.89 16.93 2.70
C ASP A 78 -14.33 16.51 3.04
N GLY A 79 -14.92 17.23 4.01
CA GLY A 79 -16.25 16.91 4.55
C GLY A 79 -16.27 16.03 5.80
N GLY A 80 -15.12 15.79 6.45
CA GLY A 80 -15.03 15.09 7.75
C GLY A 80 -15.23 13.57 7.65
N LYS A 81 -15.06 12.99 6.47
CA LYS A 81 -15.30 11.57 6.24
C LYS A 81 -14.07 10.74 6.58
N CYS A 82 -14.16 9.94 7.64
CA CYS A 82 -13.20 8.88 7.94
C CYS A 82 -13.30 7.76 6.89
N VAL A 83 -12.15 7.33 6.37
CA VAL A 83 -12.03 6.21 5.44
C VAL A 83 -11.33 5.05 6.15
N ILE A 84 -11.98 3.89 6.19
CA ILE A 84 -11.38 2.68 6.75
C ILE A 84 -10.89 1.81 5.58
N HIS A 85 -9.59 1.50 5.54
CA HIS A 85 -9.00 0.67 4.47
C HIS A 85 -9.58 -0.75 4.43
N ARG A 86 -9.80 -1.37 5.61
CA ARG A 86 -10.37 -2.71 5.86
C ARG A 86 -9.54 -3.91 5.40
N ASP A 87 -8.52 -3.73 4.58
CA ASP A 87 -7.69 -4.86 4.08
C ASP A 87 -6.19 -4.55 4.17
N ILE A 88 -5.73 -4.01 5.31
CA ILE A 88 -4.29 -3.75 5.50
C ILE A 88 -3.58 -5.08 5.72
N LYS A 89 -2.70 -5.44 4.78
CA LYS A 89 -1.87 -6.65 4.79
C LYS A 89 -0.64 -6.43 3.89
N PRO A 90 0.44 -7.23 4.03
CA PRO A 90 1.67 -7.04 3.24
C PRO A 90 1.45 -6.99 1.72
N ALA A 91 0.55 -7.83 1.18
CA ALA A 91 0.23 -7.85 -0.24
C ALA A 91 -0.41 -6.55 -0.78
N ASN A 92 -0.92 -5.67 0.11
CA ASN A 92 -1.52 -4.39 -0.24
C ASN A 92 -0.61 -3.18 0.10
N ILE A 93 0.66 -3.42 0.42
CA ILE A 93 1.67 -2.39 0.64
C ILE A 93 2.64 -2.46 -0.54
N PHE A 94 2.51 -1.54 -1.48
CA PHE A 94 3.37 -1.47 -2.67
C PHE A 94 4.66 -0.70 -2.39
N LEU A 95 5.75 -1.08 -3.05
CA LEU A 95 7.09 -0.52 -2.89
C LEU A 95 7.57 0.15 -4.19
N SER A 96 8.20 1.31 -4.07
CA SER A 96 8.69 2.15 -5.18
C SER A 96 10.01 2.82 -4.83
#